data_AF-A0A962VTS4-F1
#
_entry.id   AF-A0A962VTS4-F1
#
_cell.length_a   1.000
_cell.length_b   1.000
_cell.length_c   1.000
_cell.angle_alpha   90.00
_cell.angle_beta   90.00
_cell.angle_gamma   90.00
#
_symmetry.space_group_name_H-M   'P 1'
#
loop_
_entity.id
_entity.type
_entity.pdbx_description
1 polymer ?
#
loop_
_entity_poly.entity_id
_entity_poly.type
_entity_poly.pdbx_seq_one_letter_code
_entity_poly.pdbx_strand_id
1 'polypeptide(L)'
;MPRYLSQIFLALVVLTLAAACTREPEHTTPDMLQHVPADTPYVFVAGKQLPDGLRARLADHYASQLAVQRAALLKVRTQLQSSDEAAEVTRETGDYFNVLDALLAEFEGRETAAALRELGIEPVARSVFYGIGILPAVRVEIADAARLNAMLDRVEVRSGLSVAHGQLGEQVYRRIEMGGVDLVLSVTPTHLIAGLLTDALFDRHLPLLLGQQAPAQSLAASGEIEALISRHGFTGYGEGFVKLDDLTAILLGKGDGLNAEVMDALG
;
A
#
# COMPACT_ATOMS: atom_id res chain seq x y z
N MET A 1 65.86 -32.53 4.02
CA MET A 1 65.24 -31.73 2.94
C MET A 1 63.76 -31.55 3.23
N PRO A 2 63.33 -30.37 3.70
CA PRO A 2 61.91 -30.01 3.70
C PRO A 2 61.66 -28.55 3.25
N ARG A 3 60.37 -28.19 3.08
CA ARG A 3 59.79 -26.81 2.95
C ARG A 3 59.48 -26.23 1.55
N TYR A 4 59.21 -27.05 0.52
CA TYR A 4 58.60 -26.54 -0.73
C TYR A 4 57.25 -27.20 -1.10
N LEU A 5 56.61 -27.92 -0.17
CA LEU A 5 55.23 -28.39 -0.30
C LEU A 5 54.22 -27.55 0.51
N SER A 6 54.60 -26.32 0.87
CA SER A 6 53.76 -25.37 1.62
C SER A 6 53.04 -24.35 0.72
N GLN A 7 53.22 -24.39 -0.60
CA GLN A 7 52.72 -23.32 -1.49
C GLN A 7 51.62 -23.73 -2.47
N ILE A 8 51.23 -25.01 -2.52
CA ILE A 8 50.21 -25.47 -3.49
C ILE A 8 48.89 -25.88 -2.81
N PHE A 9 48.87 -26.13 -1.50
CA PHE A 9 47.67 -26.56 -0.77
C PHE A 9 47.01 -25.50 0.13
N LEU A 10 47.61 -24.31 0.29
CA LEU A 10 47.10 -23.25 1.19
C LEU A 10 46.69 -21.95 0.48
N ALA A 11 46.80 -21.87 -0.84
CA ALA A 11 46.38 -20.70 -1.62
C ALA A 11 45.01 -20.86 -2.31
N LEU A 12 44.42 -22.06 -2.30
CA LEU A 12 43.14 -22.33 -2.99
C LEU A 12 41.93 -22.50 -2.05
N VAL A 13 42.14 -22.46 -0.73
CA VAL A 13 41.06 -22.70 0.27
C VAL A 13 40.81 -21.48 1.17
N VAL A 14 41.64 -20.43 1.11
CA VAL A 14 41.51 -19.24 1.98
C VAL A 14 41.32 -17.92 1.22
N LEU A 15 41.35 -17.91 -0.12
CA LEU A 15 40.91 -16.75 -0.89
C LEU A 15 39.50 -17.00 -1.48
N THR A 16 38.53 -16.31 -0.86
CA THR A 16 37.25 -15.83 -1.42
C THR A 16 36.20 -16.90 -1.78
N LEU A 17 35.20 -17.29 -0.97
CA LEU A 17 34.59 -16.77 0.27
C LEU A 17 34.21 -15.27 0.27
N ALA A 18 34.28 -14.58 -0.87
CA ALA A 18 33.80 -13.21 -1.04
C ALA A 18 32.89 -13.07 -2.28
N ALA A 19 32.19 -14.15 -2.63
CA ALA A 19 30.93 -14.07 -3.35
C ALA A 19 29.88 -14.85 -2.55
N ALA A 20 29.86 -14.61 -1.23
CA ALA A 20 28.55 -14.52 -0.60
C ALA A 20 27.89 -13.36 -1.34
N CYS A 21 27.07 -13.67 -2.34
CA CYS A 21 25.98 -12.80 -2.70
C CYS A 21 25.24 -12.58 -1.40
N THR A 22 25.57 -11.50 -0.70
CA THR A 22 24.64 -10.83 0.19
C THR A 22 23.53 -10.35 -0.71
N ARG A 23 22.67 -11.28 -1.14
CA ARG A 23 21.26 -10.97 -1.22
C ARG A 23 20.94 -10.62 0.22
N GLU A 24 20.73 -9.33 0.46
CA GLU A 24 19.98 -8.89 1.62
C GLU A 24 18.79 -9.84 1.80
N PRO A 25 18.45 -10.21 3.05
CA PRO A 25 17.30 -11.07 3.27
C PRO A 25 16.14 -10.45 2.49
N GLU A 26 15.62 -11.22 1.54
CA GLU A 26 14.44 -10.85 0.77
C GLU A 26 13.43 -10.41 1.82
N HIS A 27 13.11 -9.11 1.87
CA HIS A 27 12.11 -8.61 2.80
C HIS A 27 10.86 -9.44 2.48
N THR A 28 10.45 -10.33 3.38
CA THR A 28 9.32 -11.21 3.12
C THR A 28 8.05 -10.50 3.60
N THR A 29 6.90 -10.95 3.12
CA THR A 29 5.56 -10.55 3.59
C THR A 29 5.36 -10.44 5.13
N PRO A 30 6.01 -11.25 5.99
CA PRO A 30 5.97 -11.10 7.44
C PRO A 30 6.13 -9.66 7.95
N ASP A 31 6.91 -8.83 7.25
CA ASP A 31 7.15 -7.44 7.64
C ASP A 31 5.91 -6.53 7.45
N MET A 32 5.05 -6.81 6.48
CA MET A 32 3.80 -6.04 6.30
C MET A 32 2.65 -6.58 7.18
N LEU A 33 2.57 -7.90 7.35
CA LEU A 33 1.50 -8.54 8.13
C LEU A 33 1.60 -8.28 9.63
N GLN A 34 2.77 -7.90 10.14
CA GLN A 34 2.93 -7.50 11.55
C GLN A 34 2.14 -6.24 11.91
N HIS A 35 1.80 -5.42 10.91
CA HIS A 35 1.01 -4.20 11.08
C HIS A 35 -0.49 -4.39 10.85
N VAL A 36 -0.90 -5.56 10.38
CA VAL A 36 -2.30 -5.87 10.08
C VAL A 36 -2.95 -6.44 11.35
N PRO A 37 -4.04 -5.84 11.88
CA PRO A 37 -4.80 -6.41 12.99
C PRO A 37 -5.35 -7.79 12.64
N ALA A 38 -5.24 -8.77 13.55
CA ALA A 38 -5.74 -10.13 13.32
C ALA A 38 -7.28 -10.19 13.25
N ASP A 39 -7.97 -9.22 13.83
CA ASP A 39 -9.42 -9.03 13.79
C ASP A 39 -9.88 -8.26 12.53
N THR A 40 -9.01 -8.03 11.55
CA THR A 40 -9.40 -7.43 10.27
C THR A 40 -10.50 -8.27 9.59
N PRO A 41 -11.61 -7.64 9.14
CA PRO A 41 -12.72 -8.36 8.49
C PRO A 41 -12.39 -8.75 7.04
N TYR A 42 -11.37 -8.13 6.45
CA TYR A 42 -10.88 -8.48 5.12
C TYR A 42 -9.39 -8.22 5.00
N VAL A 43 -8.74 -8.96 4.12
CA VAL A 43 -7.35 -8.74 3.76
C VAL A 43 -7.07 -9.31 2.37
N PHE A 44 -6.23 -8.63 1.60
CA PHE A 44 -5.66 -9.11 0.35
C PHE A 44 -4.16 -8.82 0.35
N VAL A 45 -3.36 -9.84 0.07
CA VAL A 45 -1.91 -9.82 0.21
C VAL A 45 -1.27 -10.26 -1.09
N ALA A 46 -0.43 -9.40 -1.66
CA ALA A 46 0.54 -9.74 -2.68
C ALA A 46 1.91 -9.77 -2.00
N GLY A 47 2.26 -10.92 -1.42
CA GLY A 47 3.36 -11.00 -0.45
C GLY A 47 4.73 -11.27 -1.05
N LYS A 48 4.79 -12.07 -2.11
CA LYS A 48 6.04 -12.45 -2.78
C LYS A 48 6.31 -11.60 -3.99
N GLN A 49 7.58 -11.33 -4.24
CA GLN A 49 8.01 -10.75 -5.50
C GLN A 49 7.90 -11.79 -6.61
N LEU A 50 7.25 -11.41 -7.72
CA LEU A 50 7.19 -12.27 -8.89
C LEU A 50 8.60 -12.48 -9.49
N PRO A 51 8.86 -13.63 -10.14
CA PRO A 51 10.12 -13.86 -10.83
C PRO A 51 10.41 -12.73 -11.82
N ASP A 52 11.65 -12.23 -11.87
CA ASP A 52 12.00 -10.98 -12.56
C ASP A 52 11.50 -10.89 -14.02
N GLY A 53 11.61 -11.98 -14.78
CA GLY A 53 11.14 -12.02 -16.16
C GLY A 53 9.62 -11.88 -16.31
N LEU A 54 8.86 -12.40 -15.34
CA LEU A 54 7.39 -12.25 -15.31
C LEU A 54 7.02 -10.88 -14.76
N ARG A 55 7.72 -10.42 -13.71
CA ARG A 55 7.53 -9.10 -13.10
C ARG A 55 7.70 -7.97 -14.12
N ALA A 56 8.75 -8.01 -14.94
CA ALA A 56 8.99 -7.01 -15.98
C ALA A 56 7.85 -6.95 -17.01
N ARG A 57 7.42 -8.12 -17.52
CA ARG A 57 6.32 -8.21 -18.51
C ARG A 57 4.99 -7.72 -17.94
N LEU A 58 4.66 -8.10 -16.71
CA LEU A 58 3.45 -7.65 -16.05
C LEU A 58 3.51 -6.16 -15.72
N ALA A 59 4.69 -5.63 -15.37
CA ALA A 59 4.83 -4.21 -15.08
C ALA A 59 4.50 -3.35 -16.30
N ASP A 60 4.99 -3.70 -17.48
CA ASP A 60 4.64 -2.99 -18.71
C ASP A 60 3.17 -3.21 -19.09
N HIS A 61 2.63 -4.41 -18.87
CA HIS A 61 1.21 -4.67 -19.08
C HIS A 61 0.33 -3.79 -18.20
N TYR A 62 0.60 -3.72 -16.89
CA TYR A 62 -0.14 -2.89 -15.96
C TYR A 62 0.01 -1.40 -16.25
N ALA A 63 1.20 -0.94 -16.66
CA ALA A 63 1.37 0.45 -17.09
C ALA A 63 0.52 0.79 -18.31
N SER A 64 0.49 -0.09 -19.32
CA SER A 64 -0.37 0.09 -20.50
C SER A 64 -1.86 0.04 -20.15
N GLN A 65 -2.25 -0.85 -19.23
CA GLN A 65 -3.63 -0.98 -18.77
C GLN A 65 -4.08 0.26 -17.99
N LEU A 66 -3.21 0.82 -17.14
CA LEU A 66 -3.47 2.05 -16.41
C LEU A 66 -3.71 3.22 -17.37
N ALA A 67 -2.94 3.32 -18.45
CA ALA A 67 -3.15 4.35 -19.48
C ALA A 67 -4.52 4.24 -20.16
N VAL A 68 -4.96 3.01 -20.48
CA VAL A 68 -6.30 2.76 -21.02
C VAL A 68 -7.40 3.11 -20.01
N GLN A 69 -7.22 2.71 -18.75
CA GLN A 69 -8.16 3.00 -17.67
C GLN A 69 -8.27 4.50 -17.38
N ARG A 70 -7.15 5.23 -17.43
CA ARG A 70 -7.12 6.70 -17.34
C ARG A 70 -8.00 7.33 -18.41
N ALA A 71 -7.85 6.92 -19.67
CA ALA A 71 -8.67 7.46 -20.75
C ALA A 71 -10.17 7.20 -20.55
N ALA A 72 -10.52 6.01 -20.03
CA ALA A 72 -11.90 5.68 -19.68
C ALA A 72 -12.43 6.54 -18.52
N LEU A 73 -11.65 6.73 -17.45
CA LEU A 73 -12.01 7.57 -16.31
C LEU A 73 -12.21 9.04 -16.71
N LEU A 74 -11.34 9.59 -17.55
CA LEU A 74 -11.48 10.95 -18.08
C LEU A 74 -12.75 11.12 -18.93
N LYS A 75 -13.13 10.07 -19.67
CA LYS A 75 -14.39 10.07 -20.43
C LYS A 75 -15.60 10.08 -19.51
N VAL A 76 -15.61 9.21 -18.48
CA VAL A 76 -16.68 9.19 -17.46
C VAL A 76 -16.78 10.53 -16.75
N ARG A 77 -15.62 11.11 -16.37
CA ARG A 77 -15.53 12.44 -15.76
C ARG A 77 -16.15 13.53 -16.62
N THR A 78 -15.76 13.61 -17.90
CA THR A 78 -16.32 14.58 -18.86
C THR A 78 -17.83 14.41 -19.01
N GLN A 79 -18.31 13.16 -19.06
CA GLN A 79 -19.74 12.86 -19.16
C GLN A 79 -20.51 13.34 -17.94
N LEU A 80 -20.00 13.09 -16.73
CA LEU A 80 -20.59 13.55 -15.47
C LEU A 80 -20.60 15.08 -15.34
N GLN A 81 -19.62 15.79 -15.92
CA GLN A 81 -19.62 17.25 -15.97
C GLN A 81 -20.67 17.82 -16.94
N SER A 82 -21.02 17.05 -17.96
CA SER A 82 -21.94 17.49 -19.03
C SER A 82 -23.41 17.14 -18.77
N SER A 83 -23.71 16.32 -17.76
CA SER A 83 -25.09 16.00 -17.35
C SER A 83 -25.67 17.09 -16.43
N ASP A 84 -26.99 17.25 -16.41
CA ASP A 84 -27.69 18.22 -15.53
C ASP A 84 -27.46 17.94 -14.02
N GLU A 85 -26.99 16.74 -13.65
CA GLU A 85 -26.52 16.40 -12.29
C GLU A 85 -25.25 17.18 -11.89
N ALA A 86 -24.51 17.73 -12.86
CA ALA A 86 -23.39 18.64 -12.61
C ALA A 86 -23.82 19.96 -11.97
N ALA A 87 -25.09 20.36 -12.15
CA ALA A 87 -25.64 21.59 -11.57
C ALA A 87 -25.83 21.52 -10.05
N GLU A 88 -25.83 20.31 -9.46
CA GLU A 88 -25.98 20.05 -8.03
C GLU A 88 -24.70 19.52 -7.37
N VAL A 89 -23.54 19.68 -8.02
CA VAL A 89 -22.24 19.28 -7.45
C VAL A 89 -21.91 20.20 -6.28
N THR A 90 -22.01 19.66 -5.06
CA THR A 90 -21.51 20.33 -3.87
C THR A 90 -20.01 20.60 -4.03
N ARG A 91 -19.53 21.67 -3.38
CA ARG A 91 -18.11 22.05 -3.40
C ARG A 91 -17.20 20.86 -3.01
N GLU A 92 -17.65 20.06 -2.04
CA GLU A 92 -16.96 18.85 -1.57
C GLU A 92 -16.82 17.78 -2.66
N THR A 93 -17.88 17.48 -3.40
CA THR A 93 -17.81 16.57 -4.58
C THR A 93 -16.92 17.14 -5.69
N GLY A 94 -16.93 18.47 -5.87
CA GLY A 94 -16.05 19.17 -6.81
C GLY A 94 -14.56 19.02 -6.46
N ASP A 95 -14.22 19.12 -5.17
CA ASP A 95 -12.84 19.00 -4.68
C ASP A 95 -12.28 17.59 -4.92
N TYR A 96 -13.06 16.53 -4.68
CA TYR A 96 -12.62 15.15 -4.98
C TYR A 96 -12.35 14.93 -6.46
N PHE A 97 -13.16 15.50 -7.34
CA PHE A 97 -12.91 15.40 -8.77
C PHE A 97 -11.64 16.13 -9.20
N ASN A 98 -11.33 17.28 -8.60
CA ASN A 98 -10.08 18.00 -8.87
C ASN A 98 -8.85 17.18 -8.43
N VAL A 99 -8.94 16.47 -7.31
CA VAL A 99 -7.90 15.53 -6.85
C VAL A 99 -7.72 14.38 -7.83
N LEU A 100 -8.83 13.77 -8.26
CA LEU A 100 -8.80 12.69 -9.25
C LEU A 100 -8.19 13.17 -10.58
N ASP A 101 -8.63 14.31 -11.09
CA ASP A 101 -8.12 14.90 -12.32
C ASP A 101 -6.62 15.22 -12.20
N ALA A 102 -6.19 15.73 -11.04
CA ALA A 102 -4.80 16.02 -10.77
C ALA A 102 -3.92 14.78 -10.72
N LEU A 103 -4.41 13.72 -10.04
CA LEU A 103 -3.73 12.43 -9.98
C LEU A 103 -3.63 11.79 -11.37
N LEU A 104 -4.73 11.73 -12.11
CA LEU A 104 -4.75 11.15 -13.46
C LEU A 104 -3.77 11.90 -14.39
N ALA A 105 -3.61 13.21 -14.24
CA ALA A 105 -2.68 13.98 -15.05
C ALA A 105 -1.21 13.61 -14.81
N GLU A 106 -0.83 13.10 -13.64
CA GLU A 106 0.54 12.62 -13.38
C GLU A 106 0.90 11.38 -14.21
N PHE A 107 -0.10 10.60 -14.61
CA PHE A 107 0.05 9.39 -15.44
C PHE A 107 -0.02 9.66 -16.95
N GLU A 108 -0.20 10.91 -17.38
CA GLU A 108 -0.27 11.24 -18.80
C GLU A 108 1.03 10.89 -19.54
N GLY A 109 0.93 10.13 -20.62
CA GLY A 109 2.08 9.67 -21.42
C GLY A 109 2.96 8.63 -20.73
N ARG A 110 2.57 8.12 -19.55
CA ARG A 110 3.34 7.12 -18.78
C ARG A 110 2.82 5.70 -18.99
N GLU A 111 3.08 5.16 -20.17
CA GLU A 111 2.52 3.86 -20.60
C GLU A 111 3.45 2.67 -20.37
N THR A 112 4.63 2.90 -19.77
CA THR A 112 5.65 1.86 -19.52
C THR A 112 5.98 1.75 -18.05
N ALA A 113 6.49 0.60 -17.63
CA ALA A 113 6.92 0.39 -16.25
C ALA A 113 8.03 1.38 -15.84
N ALA A 114 8.95 1.69 -16.76
CA ALA A 114 10.01 2.67 -16.52
C ALA A 114 9.43 4.07 -16.25
N ALA A 115 8.43 4.50 -17.03
CA ALA A 115 7.78 5.79 -16.85
C ALA A 115 7.00 5.88 -15.53
N LEU A 116 6.43 4.79 -15.03
CA LEU A 116 5.81 4.75 -13.70
C LEU A 116 6.84 4.81 -12.56
N ARG A 117 8.00 4.15 -12.72
CA ARG A 117 9.09 4.22 -11.73
C ARG A 117 9.71 5.61 -11.61
N GLU A 118 9.64 6.43 -12.65
CA GLU A 118 10.02 7.85 -12.54
C GLU A 118 9.13 8.66 -11.58
N LEU A 119 7.91 8.17 -11.30
CA LEU A 119 7.01 8.69 -10.24
C LEU A 119 7.25 8.04 -8.88
N GLY A 120 8.23 7.13 -8.76
CA GLY A 120 8.47 6.36 -7.54
C GLY A 120 7.52 5.17 -7.34
N ILE A 121 6.72 4.82 -8.34
CA ILE A 121 5.77 3.70 -8.28
C ILE A 121 6.44 2.42 -8.78
N GLU A 122 6.33 1.32 -8.02
CA GLU A 122 6.60 -0.03 -8.54
C GLU A 122 5.30 -0.64 -9.08
N PRO A 123 5.18 -0.90 -10.40
CA PRO A 123 3.90 -1.36 -10.98
C PRO A 123 3.49 -2.76 -10.51
N VAL A 124 4.46 -3.60 -10.13
CA VAL A 124 4.23 -4.96 -9.60
C VAL A 124 4.84 -5.00 -8.21
N ALA A 125 4.22 -4.25 -7.31
CA ALA A 125 4.63 -4.10 -5.93
C ALA A 125 4.12 -5.26 -5.07
N ARG A 126 4.88 -5.59 -4.02
CA ARG A 126 4.26 -6.29 -2.89
C ARG A 126 3.33 -5.32 -2.17
N SER A 127 2.21 -5.83 -1.68
CA SER A 127 1.22 -4.99 -1.01
C SER A 127 0.34 -5.78 -0.06
N VAL A 128 -0.23 -5.09 0.92
CA VAL A 128 -1.36 -5.57 1.69
C VAL A 128 -2.47 -4.51 1.73
N PHE A 129 -3.69 -4.94 1.43
CA PHE A 129 -4.93 -4.19 1.63
C PHE A 129 -5.71 -4.87 2.75
N TYR A 130 -6.13 -4.12 3.77
CA TYR A 130 -6.71 -4.68 5.00
C TYR A 130 -7.64 -3.67 5.68
N GLY A 131 -8.38 -4.11 6.69
CA GLY A 131 -9.22 -3.27 7.53
C GLY A 131 -8.50 -2.86 8.82
N ILE A 132 -8.67 -1.59 9.21
CA ILE A 132 -8.54 -1.12 10.59
C ILE A 132 -9.97 -0.91 11.06
N GLY A 133 -10.51 -1.92 11.74
CA GLY A 133 -11.96 -2.06 11.80
C GLY A 133 -12.52 -2.32 10.39
N ILE A 134 -13.66 -1.69 10.07
CA ILE A 134 -14.23 -1.75 8.71
C ILE A 134 -13.48 -0.86 7.69
N LEU A 135 -12.72 0.13 8.15
CA LEU A 135 -12.12 1.14 7.29
C LEU A 135 -10.85 0.63 6.59
N PRO A 136 -10.68 0.89 5.28
CA PRO A 136 -9.58 0.32 4.50
C PRO A 136 -8.25 1.00 4.80
N ALA A 137 -7.20 0.19 4.82
CA ALA A 137 -5.81 0.60 4.88
C ALA A 137 -5.00 -0.21 3.87
N VAL A 138 -3.92 0.39 3.39
CA VAL A 138 -2.97 -0.20 2.45
C VAL A 138 -1.54 0.06 2.85
N ARG A 139 -0.69 -0.92 2.55
CA ARG A 139 0.77 -0.76 2.52
C ARG A 139 1.25 -1.32 1.19
N VAL A 140 1.95 -0.50 0.42
CA VAL A 140 2.39 -0.84 -0.94
C VAL A 140 3.86 -0.52 -1.06
N GLU A 141 4.66 -1.47 -1.53
CA GLU A 141 6.06 -1.27 -1.87
C GLU A 141 6.21 -0.21 -2.96
N ILE A 142 7.19 0.67 -2.81
CA ILE A 142 7.45 1.76 -3.76
C ILE A 142 8.84 1.62 -4.37
N ALA A 143 9.03 2.25 -5.53
CA ALA A 143 10.33 2.26 -6.20
C ALA A 143 11.26 3.37 -5.65
N ASP A 144 10.70 4.54 -5.29
CA ASP A 144 11.49 5.69 -4.81
C ASP A 144 10.60 6.67 -4.01
N ALA A 145 10.95 6.87 -2.74
CA ALA A 145 10.20 7.73 -1.82
C ALA A 145 10.22 9.21 -2.20
N ALA A 146 11.34 9.72 -2.72
CA ALA A 146 11.48 11.14 -3.06
C ALA A 146 10.65 11.47 -4.31
N ARG A 147 10.65 10.58 -5.31
CA ARG A 147 9.84 10.73 -6.52
C ARG A 147 8.35 10.64 -6.23
N LEU A 148 7.95 9.72 -5.36
CA LEU A 148 6.56 9.57 -4.96
C LEU A 148 6.07 10.79 -4.18
N ASN A 149 6.84 11.28 -3.22
CA ASN A 149 6.51 12.53 -2.51
C ASN A 149 6.39 13.70 -3.49
N ALA A 150 7.35 13.87 -4.40
CA ALA A 150 7.29 14.95 -5.38
C ALA A 150 6.07 14.85 -6.32
N MET A 151 5.60 13.64 -6.61
CA MET A 151 4.36 13.43 -7.37
C MET A 151 3.13 13.82 -6.55
N LEU A 152 3.05 13.40 -5.28
CA LEU A 152 1.96 13.79 -4.38
C LEU A 152 1.91 15.32 -4.18
N ASP A 153 3.06 15.98 -4.05
CA ASP A 153 3.12 17.45 -3.94
C ASP A 153 2.56 18.15 -5.19
N ARG A 154 2.82 17.60 -6.39
CA ARG A 154 2.22 18.13 -7.63
C ARG A 154 0.71 17.90 -7.69
N VAL A 155 0.22 16.77 -7.17
CA VAL A 155 -1.22 16.49 -7.06
C VAL A 155 -1.89 17.48 -6.10
N GLU A 156 -1.30 17.73 -4.93
CA GLU A 156 -1.78 18.74 -3.97
C GLU A 156 -1.89 20.13 -4.62
N VAL A 157 -0.80 20.62 -5.21
CA VAL A 157 -0.76 21.93 -5.85
C VAL A 157 -1.77 22.06 -6.98
N ARG A 158 -1.93 21.01 -7.80
CA ARG A 158 -2.81 21.03 -8.97
C ARG A 158 -4.28 20.88 -8.61
N SER A 159 -4.59 20.09 -7.59
CA SER A 159 -5.97 19.87 -7.14
C SER A 159 -6.53 21.05 -6.35
N GLY A 160 -5.67 21.86 -5.74
CA GLY A 160 -6.08 22.94 -4.83
C GLY A 160 -6.70 22.42 -3.53
N LEU A 161 -6.57 21.11 -3.26
CA LEU A 161 -7.09 20.48 -2.06
C LEU A 161 -6.33 20.97 -0.83
N SER A 162 -7.06 21.27 0.24
CA SER A 162 -6.45 21.56 1.53
C SER A 162 -5.90 20.27 2.14
N VAL A 163 -4.58 20.10 2.09
CA VAL A 163 -3.90 18.96 2.71
C VAL A 163 -3.15 19.41 3.95
N ALA A 164 -3.50 18.85 5.10
CA ALA A 164 -2.77 19.05 6.33
C ALA A 164 -1.55 18.13 6.35
N HIS A 165 -0.37 18.68 6.64
CA HIS A 165 0.84 17.90 6.86
C HIS A 165 1.06 17.76 8.36
N GLY A 166 1.14 16.52 8.83
CA GLY A 166 1.38 16.18 10.22
C GLY A 166 2.63 15.33 10.39
N GLN A 167 3.04 15.16 11.65
CA GLN A 167 4.18 14.33 12.02
C GLN A 167 3.85 13.50 13.25
N LEU A 168 4.17 12.22 13.20
CA LEU A 168 4.13 11.31 14.34
C LEU A 168 5.52 10.69 14.47
N GLY A 169 6.23 10.97 15.56
CA GLY A 169 7.66 10.61 15.67
C GLY A 169 8.48 11.24 14.54
N GLU A 170 9.20 10.42 13.79
CA GLU A 170 9.97 10.88 12.61
C GLU A 170 9.16 10.81 11.30
N GLN A 171 7.97 10.20 11.34
CA GLN A 171 7.19 9.93 10.14
C GLN A 171 6.23 11.09 9.84
N VAL A 172 6.38 11.66 8.65
CA VAL A 172 5.49 12.69 8.11
C VAL A 172 4.31 12.02 7.41
N TYR A 173 3.13 12.64 7.52
CA TYR A 173 1.93 12.20 6.83
C TYR A 173 1.13 13.39 6.28
N ARG A 174 0.39 13.13 5.21
CA ARG A 174 -0.64 13.97 4.63
C ARG A 174 -1.99 13.53 5.18
N ARG A 175 -2.81 14.46 5.64
CA ARG A 175 -4.19 14.25 6.09
C ARG A 175 -5.11 15.09 5.21
N ILE A 176 -6.10 14.42 4.65
CA ILE A 176 -7.13 15.02 3.81
C ILE A 176 -8.44 14.82 4.55
N GLU A 177 -9.04 15.92 4.97
CA GLU A 177 -10.29 15.90 5.72
C GLU A 177 -11.47 15.69 4.77
N MET A 178 -12.28 14.66 5.03
CA MET A 178 -13.39 14.24 4.15
C MET A 178 -14.76 14.25 4.85
N GLY A 179 -14.83 14.80 6.06
CA GLY A 179 -16.06 14.92 6.84
C GLY A 179 -16.42 13.63 7.57
N GLY A 180 -15.95 13.48 8.82
CA GLY A 180 -16.21 12.32 9.68
C GLY A 180 -15.24 11.17 9.49
N VAL A 181 -14.60 11.10 8.33
CA VAL A 181 -13.43 10.27 8.04
C VAL A 181 -12.36 11.10 7.34
N ASP A 182 -11.12 10.71 7.55
CA ASP A 182 -9.95 11.34 6.94
C ASP A 182 -9.13 10.32 6.17
N LEU A 183 -8.64 10.73 5.00
CA LEU A 183 -7.63 9.99 4.27
C LEU A 183 -6.24 10.41 4.77
N VAL A 184 -5.48 9.43 5.24
CA VAL A 184 -4.08 9.60 5.64
C VAL A 184 -3.18 8.94 4.60
N LEU A 185 -2.12 9.63 4.18
CA LEU A 185 -1.04 9.08 3.37
C LEU A 185 0.32 9.35 4.02
N SER A 186 1.19 8.36 4.06
CA SER A 186 2.57 8.51 4.49
C SER A 186 3.50 7.72 3.58
N VAL A 187 4.64 8.32 3.25
CA VAL A 187 5.66 7.69 2.40
C VAL A 187 6.89 7.44 3.25
N THR A 188 7.19 6.17 3.49
CA THR A 188 8.45 5.72 4.11
C THR A 188 9.50 5.51 3.02
N PRO A 189 10.77 5.17 3.35
CA PRO A 189 11.77 4.87 2.33
C PRO A 189 11.37 3.75 1.36
N THR A 190 10.52 2.81 1.79
CA THR A 190 10.20 1.58 1.04
C THR A 190 8.71 1.38 0.79
N HIS A 191 7.82 2.14 1.43
CA HIS A 191 6.38 1.93 1.30
C HIS A 191 5.58 3.24 1.23
N LEU A 192 4.51 3.19 0.44
CA LEU A 192 3.34 4.04 0.63
C LEU A 192 2.41 3.36 1.63
N ILE A 193 2.03 4.10 2.67
CA ILE A 193 1.01 3.73 3.64
C ILE A 193 -0.15 4.67 3.41
N ALA A 194 -1.35 4.14 3.23
CA ALA A 194 -2.55 4.98 3.17
C ALA A 194 -3.72 4.29 3.87
N GLY A 195 -4.67 5.05 4.37
CA GLY A 195 -5.87 4.48 4.97
C GLY A 195 -6.88 5.54 5.38
N LEU A 196 -8.10 5.08 5.67
CA LEU A 196 -9.16 5.90 6.21
C LEU A 196 -9.22 5.76 7.72
N LEU A 197 -9.28 6.88 8.43
CA LEU A 197 -9.47 6.93 9.88
C LEU A 197 -10.72 7.76 10.18
N THR A 198 -11.46 7.44 11.24
CA THR A 198 -12.52 8.33 11.72
C THR A 198 -11.92 9.50 12.48
N ASP A 199 -12.54 10.68 12.37
CA ASP A 199 -12.07 11.89 13.06
C ASP A 199 -12.05 11.67 14.58
N ALA A 200 -13.08 10.98 15.09
CA ALA A 200 -13.26 10.69 16.51
C ALA A 200 -12.17 9.77 17.10
N LEU A 201 -11.50 8.96 16.27
CA LEU A 201 -10.47 8.02 16.70
C LEU A 201 -9.11 8.30 16.06
N PHE A 202 -8.94 9.46 15.41
CA PHE A 202 -7.78 9.77 14.59
C PHE A 202 -6.46 9.56 15.36
N ASP A 203 -6.29 10.24 16.49
CA ASP A 203 -5.04 10.17 17.29
C ASP A 203 -4.77 8.76 17.84
N ARG A 204 -5.83 7.97 18.06
CA ARG A 204 -5.73 6.60 18.56
C ARG A 204 -5.32 5.62 17.46
N HIS A 205 -5.85 5.78 16.25
CA HIS A 205 -5.63 4.84 15.15
C HIS A 205 -4.48 5.24 14.23
N LEU A 206 -4.04 6.50 14.25
CA LEU A 206 -2.90 6.96 13.46
C LEU A 206 -1.59 6.17 13.77
N PRO A 207 -1.19 5.93 15.03
CA PRO A 207 -0.01 5.12 15.33
C PRO A 207 -0.12 3.68 14.81
N LEU A 208 -1.32 3.10 14.82
CA LEU A 208 -1.59 1.77 14.29
C LEU A 208 -1.46 1.75 12.76
N LEU A 209 -2.12 2.69 12.06
CA LEU A 209 -2.03 2.82 10.60
C LEU A 209 -0.57 2.99 10.14
N LEU A 210 0.16 3.91 10.77
CA LEU A 210 1.55 4.20 10.41
C LEU A 210 2.52 3.08 10.85
N GLY A 211 2.09 2.17 11.72
CA GLY A 211 2.88 1.03 12.19
C GLY A 211 3.88 1.39 13.29
N GLN A 212 3.67 2.50 13.98
CA GLN A 212 4.42 2.90 15.17
C GLN A 212 3.90 2.22 16.43
N GLN A 213 2.66 1.72 16.38
CA GLN A 213 2.07 0.86 17.38
C GLN A 213 1.68 -0.48 16.74
N ALA A 214 2.04 -1.58 17.40
CA ALA A 214 1.59 -2.91 16.97
C ALA A 214 0.10 -3.11 17.31
N PRO A 215 -0.65 -3.85 16.47
CA PRO A 215 -1.98 -4.33 16.86
C PRO A 215 -1.88 -5.25 18.09
N ALA A 216 -2.98 -5.40 18.83
CA ALA A 216 -3.02 -6.30 20.00
C ALA A 216 -2.61 -7.74 19.63
N GLN A 217 -3.02 -8.19 18.45
CA GLN A 217 -2.51 -9.37 17.79
C GLN A 217 -2.40 -9.07 16.30
N SER A 218 -1.26 -9.36 15.68
CA SER A 218 -1.06 -9.16 14.25
C SER A 218 -1.46 -10.38 13.44
N LEU A 219 -1.77 -10.18 12.16
CA LEU A 219 -2.07 -11.26 11.24
C LEU A 219 -0.83 -12.14 10.98
N ALA A 220 0.37 -11.58 11.06
CA ALA A 220 1.61 -12.37 11.06
C ALA A 220 1.69 -13.33 12.26
N ALA A 221 1.26 -12.88 13.44
CA ALA A 221 1.28 -13.70 14.64
C ALA A 221 0.15 -14.73 14.69
N SER A 222 -0.99 -14.47 14.02
CA SER A 222 -2.12 -15.41 13.99
C SER A 222 -1.87 -16.65 13.14
N GLY A 223 -0.98 -16.55 12.14
CA GLY A 223 -0.72 -17.64 11.20
C GLY A 223 -1.85 -17.88 10.17
N GLU A 224 -2.84 -17.00 10.11
CA GLU A 224 -4.05 -17.21 9.32
C GLU A 224 -3.77 -17.23 7.81
N ILE A 225 -2.87 -16.35 7.34
CA ILE A 225 -2.46 -16.29 5.93
C ILE A 225 -1.58 -17.49 5.58
N GLU A 226 -0.63 -17.88 6.44
CA GLU A 226 0.17 -19.09 6.23
C GLU A 226 -0.72 -20.34 6.16
N ALA A 227 -1.74 -20.42 7.03
CA ALA A 227 -2.72 -21.50 7.03
C ALA A 227 -3.60 -21.47 5.77
N LEU A 228 -4.01 -20.30 5.30
CA LEU A 228 -4.75 -20.15 4.03
C LEU A 228 -3.91 -20.66 2.85
N ILE A 229 -2.66 -20.20 2.76
CA ILE A 229 -1.71 -20.62 1.72
C ILE A 229 -1.51 -22.14 1.75
N SER A 230 -1.25 -22.70 2.92
CA SER A 230 -0.99 -24.14 3.08
C SER A 230 -2.22 -24.99 2.76
N ARG A 231 -3.42 -24.55 3.17
CA ARG A 231 -4.67 -25.30 2.96
C ARG A 231 -5.08 -25.34 1.49
N HIS A 232 -4.90 -24.26 0.75
CA HIS A 232 -5.41 -24.13 -0.63
C HIS A 232 -4.32 -24.21 -1.70
N GLY A 233 -3.05 -24.34 -1.30
CA GLY A 233 -1.92 -24.39 -2.23
C GLY A 233 -1.65 -23.07 -2.94
N PHE A 234 -1.95 -21.93 -2.30
CA PHE A 234 -1.62 -20.63 -2.87
C PHE A 234 -0.11 -20.39 -2.91
N THR A 235 0.32 -19.51 -3.80
CA THR A 235 1.73 -19.35 -4.13
C THR A 235 2.39 -18.11 -3.54
N GLY A 236 1.62 -17.14 -3.03
CA GLY A 236 2.15 -15.92 -2.41
C GLY A 236 1.91 -14.62 -3.19
N TYR A 237 1.14 -14.66 -4.29
CA TYR A 237 1.04 -13.57 -5.28
C TYR A 237 -0.33 -12.88 -5.31
N GLY A 238 -1.20 -13.15 -4.35
CA GLY A 238 -2.55 -12.57 -4.34
C GLY A 238 -3.53 -13.44 -3.57
N GLU A 239 -3.35 -13.53 -2.25
CA GLU A 239 -4.18 -14.33 -1.38
C GLU A 239 -4.73 -13.50 -0.22
N GLY A 240 -5.85 -13.93 0.33
CA GLY A 240 -6.57 -13.15 1.31
C GLY A 240 -7.93 -13.74 1.62
N PHE A 241 -8.70 -13.01 2.40
CA PHE A 241 -10.03 -13.43 2.81
C PHE A 241 -10.95 -12.22 2.99
N VAL A 242 -12.25 -12.52 3.01
CA VAL A 242 -13.30 -11.63 3.48
C VAL A 242 -14.15 -12.45 4.45
N LYS A 243 -14.23 -12.01 5.70
CA LYS A 243 -15.01 -12.63 6.78
C LYS A 243 -16.42 -12.07 6.75
N LEU A 244 -17.30 -12.72 5.98
CA LEU A 244 -18.67 -12.25 5.75
C LEU A 244 -19.53 -12.23 7.03
N ASP A 245 -19.27 -13.16 7.94
CA ASP A 245 -19.84 -13.22 9.28
C ASP A 245 -19.45 -12.01 10.11
N ASP A 246 -18.16 -11.66 10.16
CA ASP A 246 -17.68 -10.45 10.84
C ASP A 246 -18.29 -9.20 10.22
N LEU A 247 -18.23 -9.05 8.89
CA LEU A 247 -18.85 -7.92 8.19
C LEU A 247 -20.35 -7.79 8.50
N THR A 248 -21.07 -8.91 8.56
CA THR A 248 -22.49 -8.89 8.90
C THR A 248 -22.70 -8.49 10.36
N ALA A 249 -21.89 -8.99 11.29
CA ALA A 249 -21.97 -8.62 12.70
C ALA A 249 -21.69 -7.12 12.91
N ILE A 250 -20.65 -6.61 12.26
CA ILE A 250 -20.25 -5.19 12.21
C ILE A 250 -21.42 -4.32 11.77
N LEU A 251 -22.02 -4.62 10.61
CA LEU A 251 -23.15 -3.87 10.06
C LEU A 251 -24.41 -3.93 10.93
N LEU A 252 -24.55 -4.97 11.76
CA LEU A 252 -25.67 -5.13 12.70
C LEU A 252 -25.38 -4.53 14.09
N GLY A 253 -24.27 -3.81 14.27
CA GLY A 253 -23.87 -3.23 15.57
C GLY A 253 -23.48 -4.29 16.60
N LYS A 254 -23.01 -5.45 16.13
CA LYS A 254 -22.60 -6.61 16.94
C LYS A 254 -21.13 -6.98 16.73
N GLY A 255 -20.37 -6.11 16.08
CA GLY A 255 -18.92 -6.27 15.98
C GLY A 255 -18.28 -6.24 17.37
N ASP A 256 -17.02 -6.62 17.44
CA ASP A 256 -16.19 -6.60 18.64
C ASP A 256 -14.86 -5.89 18.38
N GLY A 257 -14.10 -5.64 19.46
CA GLY A 257 -12.76 -5.07 19.38
C GLY A 257 -12.68 -3.79 18.54
N LEU A 258 -11.69 -3.75 17.63
CA LEU A 258 -11.46 -2.61 16.76
C LEU A 258 -12.61 -2.37 15.78
N ASN A 259 -13.30 -3.44 15.37
CA ASN A 259 -14.43 -3.35 14.45
C ASN A 259 -15.63 -2.64 15.09
N ALA A 260 -15.96 -2.96 16.33
CA ALA A 260 -17.01 -2.26 17.09
C ALA A 260 -16.66 -0.78 17.28
N GLU A 261 -15.42 -0.51 17.72
CA GLU A 261 -14.97 0.86 18.01
C GLU A 261 -15.06 1.77 16.79
N VAL A 262 -14.61 1.29 15.62
CA VAL A 262 -14.68 2.05 14.36
C VAL A 262 -16.12 2.23 13.89
N MET A 263 -16.98 1.20 14.00
CA MET A 263 -18.38 1.32 13.61
C MET A 263 -19.14 2.33 14.48
N ASP A 264 -18.96 2.28 15.80
CA ASP A 264 -19.59 3.21 16.71
C ASP A 264 -19.17 4.66 16.43
N ALA A 265 -17.93 4.86 15.96
CA ALA A 265 -17.41 6.17 15.58
C ALA A 265 -17.93 6.68 14.22
N LEU A 266 -18.41 5.79 13.34
CA LEU A 266 -18.97 6.17 12.04
C LEU A 266 -20.43 6.63 12.12
N GLY A 267 -21.15 6.26 13.19
CA GLY A 267 -22.56 6.61 13.42
C GLY A 267 -23.53 5.54 12.94
#